data_AF-A0A2X3DK72-F1
#
_entry.id   AF-A0A2X3DK72-F1
#
_cell.length_a   1.000
_cell.length_b   1.000
_cell.length_c   1.000
_cell.angle_alpha   90.00
_cell.angle_beta   90.00
_cell.angle_gamma   90.00
#
_symmetry.space_group_name_H-M   'P 1'
#
loop_
_entity.id
_entity.type
_entity.pdbx_description
1 polymer ?
#
loop_
_entity_poly.entity_id
_entity_poly.type
_entity_poly.pdbx_seq_one_letter_code
_entity_poly.pdbx_strand_id
1 'polypeptide(L)' 'MRQAGRYLPEYKATRAQAGDFMSLCKNAELACEVTLQPLRRYPLDAAILFSDILTIPDAMGLGLYFEAGEGPPLHLAGKK' A
#
# COMPACT_ATOMS: atom_id res chain seq x y z
N MET A 1 0.19 -14.86 -0.79
CA MET A 1 0.97 -13.78 -0.14
C MET A 1 1.47 -12.81 -1.21
N ARG A 2 1.65 -11.53 -0.89
CA ARG A 2 2.23 -10.50 -1.79
C ARG A 2 3.74 -10.42 -1.56
N GLN A 3 4.53 -9.99 -2.55
CA GLN A 3 5.99 -9.85 -2.42
C GLN A 3 6.39 -8.84 -1.33
N ALA A 4 5.86 -7.61 -1.37
CA ALA A 4 6.04 -6.61 -0.31
C ALA A 4 4.85 -6.65 0.65
N GLY A 5 5.09 -6.88 1.94
CA GLY A 5 4.00 -6.91 2.91
C GLY A 5 4.39 -7.23 4.35
N ARG A 6 3.37 -7.29 5.21
CA ARG A 6 3.49 -7.37 6.69
C ARG A 6 4.25 -8.59 7.23
N TYR A 7 4.57 -9.57 6.40
CA TYR A 7 5.37 -10.72 6.80
C TYR A 7 6.87 -10.37 6.88
N LEU A 8 7.30 -9.28 6.25
CA LEU A 8 8.66 -8.75 6.32
C LEU A 8 8.78 -7.78 7.51
N PRO A 9 9.73 -7.98 8.44
CA PRO A 9 9.94 -7.02 9.53
C PRO A 9 10.39 -5.64 9.03
N GLU A 10 11.22 -5.59 7.98
CA GLU A 10 11.65 -4.36 7.31
C GLU A 10 10.47 -3.57 6.70
N TYR A 11 9.46 -4.26 6.17
CA TYR A 11 8.24 -3.61 5.70
C TYR A 11 7.47 -2.94 6.83
N LYS A 12 7.36 -3.61 7.99
CA LYS A 12 6.67 -3.04 9.16
C LYS A 12 7.39 -1.78 9.65
N ALA A 13 8.72 -1.78 9.62
CA ALA A 13 9.53 -0.63 10.01
C ALA A 13 9.31 0.57 9.06
N THR A 14 9.35 0.36 7.74
CA THR A 14 9.09 1.44 6.76
C THR A 14 7.64 1.93 6.85
N ARG A 15 6.67 1.01 7.02
CA ARG A 15 5.26 1.39 7.18
C ARG A 15 5.01 2.25 8.42
N ALA A 16 5.73 2.01 9.51
CA ALA A 16 5.63 2.83 10.71
C ALA A 16 6.11 4.27 10.49
N GLN A 17 7.02 4.51 9.55
CA GLN A 17 7.50 5.85 9.20
C GLN A 17 6.47 6.64 8.39
N ALA A 18 5.65 5.97 7.58
CA ALA A 18 4.62 6.60 6.76
C ALA A 18 3.36 7.02 7.53
N GLY A 19 3.20 6.58 8.78
CA GLY A 19 2.01 6.80 9.60
C GLY A 19 0.84 5.88 9.20
N ASP A 20 0.29 6.10 8.00
CA ASP A 20 -0.82 5.31 7.46
C ASP A 20 -0.48 4.65 6.11
N PHE A 21 -1.37 3.76 5.65
CA PHE A 21 -1.15 2.99 4.43
C PHE A 21 -1.22 3.82 3.15
N MET A 22 -2.15 4.79 3.08
CA MET A 22 -2.27 5.65 1.90
C MET A 22 -1.11 6.64 1.81
N SER A 23 -0.64 7.15 2.95
CA SER A 23 0.59 7.94 3.03
C SER A 23 1.81 7.15 2.55
N LEU A 24 1.89 5.84 2.86
CA LEU A 24 2.94 4.97 2.32
C LEU A 24 2.85 4.84 0.79
N CYS A 25 1.64 4.67 0.23
CA CYS A 25 1.44 4.60 -1.22
C CYS A 25 1.71 5.94 -1.93
N LYS A 26 1.47 7.07 -1.27
CA LYS A 26 1.65 8.43 -1.83
C LYS A 26 3.07 8.98 -1.65
N ASN A 27 3.92 8.35 -0.83
CA ASN A 27 5.31 8.72 -0.64
C ASN A 27 6.21 7.92 -1.59
N ALA A 28 6.82 8.58 -2.58
CA ALA A 28 7.59 7.91 -3.62
C ALA A 28 8.82 7.18 -3.07
N GLU A 29 9.55 7.78 -2.12
CA GLU A 29 10.75 7.22 -1.53
C GLU A 29 10.42 5.96 -0.70
N LEU A 30 9.40 6.03 0.15
CA LEU A 30 8.99 4.92 1.00
C LEU A 30 8.32 3.79 0.18
N ALA A 31 7.53 4.12 -0.84
CA ALA A 31 6.95 3.14 -1.77
C ALA A 31 8.04 2.41 -2.56
N CYS A 32 9.07 3.12 -3.04
CA CYS A 32 10.23 2.52 -3.68
C CYS A 32 10.98 1.58 -2.71
N GLU A 33 11.22 2.03 -1.48
CA GLU A 33 11.90 1.23 -0.46
C GLU A 33 11.18 -0.10 -0.21
N VAL A 34 9.87 -0.08 0.07
CA VAL A 34 9.13 -1.34 0.30
C VAL A 34 9.02 -2.21 -0.95
N THR A 35 9.08 -1.62 -2.16
CA THR A 35 9.10 -2.36 -3.43
C THR A 35 10.40 -3.16 -3.60
N LEU A 36 11.53 -2.64 -3.12
CA LEU A 36 12.85 -3.25 -3.29
C LEU A 36 13.21 -4.26 -2.19
N GLN A 37 12.58 -4.17 -1.01
CA GLN A 37 12.83 -5.09 0.11
C GLN A 37 12.77 -6.59 -0.27
N PRO A 38 11.77 -7.08 -1.03
CA PRO A 38 11.69 -8.49 -1.41
C PRO A 38 12.85 -8.95 -2.30
N LEU A 39 13.34 -8.08 -3.20
CA LEU A 39 14.46 -8.38 -4.09
C LEU A 39 15.79 -8.54 -3.32
N ARG A 40 15.95 -7.85 -2.20
CA ARG A 40 17.13 -8.00 -1.33
C ARG A 40 17.10 -9.28 -0.51
N ARG A 41 15.92 -9.86 -0.28
CA ARG A 41 15.72 -11.03 0.59
C ARG A 41 15.62 -12.34 -0.18
N TYR A 42 15.11 -12.29 -1.41
CA TYR A 42 14.82 -13.46 -2.22
C TYR A 42 15.33 -13.26 -3.65
N PRO A 43 15.79 -14.33 -4.33
CA PRO A 43 16.19 -14.27 -5.72
C PRO A 43 14.95 -14.22 -6.63
N LEU A 44 14.27 -13.08 -6.67
CA LEU A 44 13.11 -12.84 -7.53
C LEU A 44 13.55 -12.20 -8.85
N ASP A 45 12.90 -12.58 -9.96
CA ASP A 45 13.22 -12.06 -11.29
C ASP A 45 12.63 -10.67 -11.57
N ALA A 46 11.66 -10.24 -10.75
CA ALA A 46 10.95 -8.98 -10.93
C ALA A 46 10.36 -8.45 -9.62
N ALA A 47 10.19 -7.13 -9.55
CA ALA A 47 9.43 -6.44 -8.53
C ALA A 47 8.09 -5.94 -9.07
N ILE A 48 7.07 -5.93 -8.19
CA ILE A 48 5.82 -5.23 -8.40
C ILE A 48 5.82 -3.92 -7.63
N LEU A 49 5.49 -2.81 -8.30
CA LEU A 49 5.35 -1.49 -7.68
C LEU A 49 4.39 -1.57 -6.49
N PHE A 50 4.84 -1.07 -5.34
CA PHE A 50 3.97 -0.91 -4.18
C PHE A 50 2.99 0.23 -4.40
N SER A 51 1.73 -0.13 -4.60
CA SER A 51 0.59 0.78 -4.71
C SER A 51 -0.69 0.07 -4.29
N ASP A 52 -1.80 0.79 -4.21
CA ASP A 52 -3.11 0.23 -3.93
C ASP A 52 -4.05 0.39 -5.13
N ILE A 53 -4.87 -0.64 -5.39
CA ILE A 53 -5.84 -0.65 -6.49
C ILE A 53 -6.90 0.44 -6.36
N LEU A 54 -7.13 0.94 -5.14
CA LEU A 54 -8.10 1.99 -4.85
C LEU A 54 -7.55 3.39 -5.08
N THR A 55 -6.29 3.52 -5.50
CA THR A 55 -5.70 4.81 -5.90
C THR A 55 -6.51 5.50 -7.01
N ILE A 56 -7.07 4.73 -7.95
CA ILE A 56 -7.92 5.28 -9.02
C ILE A 56 -9.25 5.81 -8.46
N PRO A 57 -10.05 5.02 -7.71
CA PRO A 57 -11.24 5.55 -7.04
C PRO A 57 -10.99 6.73 -6.08
N ASP A 58 -9.82 6.78 -5.40
CA ASP A 58 -9.43 7.93 -4.55
C ASP A 58 -9.31 9.20 -5.39
N ALA A 59 -8.60 9.11 -6.52
CA ALA A 59 -8.45 10.21 -7.47
C ALA A 59 -9.79 10.63 -8.11
N MET A 60 -10.76 9.72 -8.20
CA MET A 60 -12.12 10.00 -8.69
C MET A 60 -13.05 10.59 -7.61
N GLY A 61 -12.60 10.74 -6.37
CA GLY A 61 -13.40 11.29 -5.27
C GLY A 61 -14.48 10.33 -4.74
N LEU A 62 -14.30 9.02 -4.91
CA LEU A 62 -15.28 7.99 -4.52
C LEU A 62 -15.29 7.63 -3.01
N GLY A 63 -14.89 8.57 -2.14
CA GLY A 63 -15.09 8.46 -0.69
C GLY A 63 -14.44 7.24 -0.02
N LEU A 64 -13.14 7.03 -0.26
CA LEU A 64 -12.37 5.96 0.37
C LEU A 64 -11.89 6.36 1.77
N TYR A 65 -12.20 5.52 2.75
CA TYR A 65 -11.63 5.60 4.09
C TYR A 65 -10.98 4.26 4.42
N PHE A 66 -9.78 4.28 4.98
CA PHE A 66 -9.07 3.07 5.39
C PHE A 66 -9.18 2.92 6.90
N GLU A 67 -10.00 1.98 7.37
CA GLU A 67 -10.06 1.63 8.79
C GLU A 67 -8.99 0.60 9.15
N ALA A 68 -8.36 0.76 10.32
CA ALA A 68 -7.30 -0.13 10.76
C ALA A 68 -7.88 -1.47 11.25
N GLY A 69 -7.86 -2.49 10.39
CA GLY A 69 -8.31 -3.85 10.73
C GLY A 69 -9.34 -4.39 9.75
N GLU A 70 -10.11 -3.51 9.12
CA GLU A 70 -11.01 -3.81 8.02
C GLU A 70 -10.39 -3.36 6.68
N GLY A 71 -10.78 -4.03 5.59
CA GLY A 71 -10.44 -3.52 4.26
C GLY A 71 -11.17 -2.19 4.01
N PRO A 72 -10.62 -1.28 3.20
CA PRO A 72 -11.26 -0.01 2.87
C PRO A 72 -12.65 -0.24 2.23
N PRO A 73 -13.75 0.24 2.84
CA PRO A 73 -15.04 0.24 2.18
C PRO A 73 -15.03 1.27 1.04
N LEU A 74 -15.41 0.84 -0.17
CA LEU A 74 -15.65 1.74 -1.29
C LEU A 74 -17.14 2.13 -1.29
N HIS A 75 -17.44 3.37 -0.89
CA HIS A 75 -18.79 3.92 -0.97
C HIS A 75 -18.97 4.63 -2.31
N LEU A 76 -19.61 3.95 -3.27
CA LEU A 76 -19.95 4.57 -4.55
C LEU A 76 -20.86 5.77 -4.31
N ALA A 77 -20.34 6.98 -4.57
CA ALA A 77 -21.11 8.22 -4.47
C ALA A 77 -22.37 8.11 -5.34
N GLY A 78 -23.55 8.09 -4.71
CA GLY A 78 -24.85 8.04 -5.39
C GLY A 78 -25.79 6.91 -4.98
N LYS A 79 -25.40 5.96 -4.10
CA LYS A 79 -26.34 5.03 -3.49
C LYS A 79 -26.58 5.39 -2.01
N LYS A 80 -27.76 5.99 -1.77
CA LYS A 80 -28.50 5.76 -0.52
C LYS A 80 -28.92 4.30 -0.45
#